data_AF-A0A438BYV9-F1
#
_entry.id   AF-A0A438BYV9-F1
#
_cell.length_a   1.000
_cell.length_b   1.000
_cell.length_c   1.000
_cell.angle_alpha   90.00
_cell.angle_beta   90.00
_cell.angle_gamma   90.00
#
_symmetry.space_group_name_H-M   'P 1'
#
loop_
_entity.id
_entity.type
_entity.pdbx_description
1 polymer ?
#
loop_
_entity_poly.entity_id
_entity_poly.type
_entity_poly.pdbx_seq_one_letter_code
_entity_poly.pdbx_strand_id
1 'polypeptide(L)'
;MESFVINFRDEGIVLKDLGSKWEPSDRSGKWLKLKPEYVHAGSDLDVLIIGGYYGSGRRGGEVAQFLVGLADHSGPETYPRRIISVSPLTWATWSQGPHG
;
A
#
# COMPACT_ATOMS: atom_id res chain seq x y z
N MET A 1 3.50 -3.99 24.09
CA MET A 1 2.76 -3.00 23.26
C MET A 1 2.50 -3.56 21.87
N GLU A 2 3.51 -4.09 21.17
CA GLU A 2 3.33 -4.75 19.86
C GLU A 2 2.30 -5.89 19.88
N SER A 3 2.29 -6.68 20.95
CA SER A 3 1.33 -7.78 21.11
C SER A 3 -0.14 -7.34 21.07
N PHE A 4 -0.48 -6.13 21.51
CA PHE A 4 -1.89 -5.68 21.50
C PHE A 4 -2.36 -5.37 20.08
N VAL A 5 -1.65 -4.52 19.35
CA VAL A 5 -2.01 -4.11 17.97
C VAL A 5 -2.08 -5.31 17.02
N ILE A 6 -1.11 -6.23 17.13
CA ILE A 6 -1.04 -7.43 16.30
C ILE A 6 -2.20 -8.39 16.60
N ASN A 7 -2.54 -8.58 17.88
CA ASN A 7 -3.62 -9.48 18.28
C ASN A 7 -5.00 -8.99 17.86
N PHE A 8 -5.22 -7.68 17.82
CA PHE A 8 -6.48 -7.09 17.34
C PHE A 8 -6.50 -6.83 15.82
N ARG A 9 -5.37 -7.06 15.13
CA ARG A 9 -5.19 -6.77 13.70
C ARG A 9 -5.51 -5.30 13.35
N ASP A 10 -5.23 -4.40 14.28
CA ASP A 10 -5.36 -2.96 14.06
C ASP A 10 -4.18 -2.43 13.22
N GLU A 11 -4.38 -1.30 12.55
CA GLU A 11 -3.33 -0.67 11.70
C GLU A 11 -2.13 -0.17 12.52
N GLY A 12 -2.36 0.28 13.76
CA GLY A 12 -1.34 0.91 14.58
C GLY A 12 -1.91 1.67 15.77
N ILE A 13 -1.04 2.41 16.46
CA ILE A 13 -1.42 3.28 17.58
C ILE A 13 -1.00 4.72 17.32
N VAL A 14 -1.72 5.65 17.96
CA VAL A 14 -1.37 7.07 17.98
C VAL A 14 -0.99 7.47 19.39
N LEU A 15 0.24 7.96 19.57
CA LEU A 15 0.70 8.57 20.81
C LEU A 15 0.41 10.06 20.75
N LYS A 16 -0.34 10.58 21.73
CA LYS A 16 -0.67 12.01 21.84
C LYS A 16 -0.05 12.57 23.11
N ASP A 17 0.65 13.69 22.98
CA ASP A 17 1.03 14.50 24.13
C ASP A 17 -0.23 15.13 24.75
N LEU A 18 -0.50 14.81 26.03
CA LEU A 18 -1.66 15.33 26.76
C LEU A 18 -1.57 16.84 27.02
N GLY A 19 -0.36 17.42 27.00
CA GLY A 19 -0.15 18.87 27.12
C GLY A 19 -0.35 19.62 25.79
N SER A 20 -0.49 18.91 24.68
CA SER A 20 -0.65 19.53 23.37
C SER A 20 -2.07 20.04 23.15
N LYS A 21 -2.18 21.29 22.64
CA LYS A 21 -3.43 21.77 22.05
C LYS A 21 -3.57 21.20 20.65
N TRP A 22 -4.81 20.94 20.25
CA TRP A 22 -5.11 20.61 18.85
C TRP A 22 -4.94 21.85 17.98
N GLU A 23 -4.08 21.73 16.97
CA GLU A 23 -3.76 22.80 16.03
C GLU A 23 -3.96 22.28 14.59
N PRO A 24 -4.79 22.95 13.76
CA PRO A 24 -4.98 22.56 12.36
C PRO A 24 -3.65 22.57 11.61
N SER A 25 -3.42 21.56 10.77
CA SER A 25 -2.23 21.42 9.94
C SER A 25 -0.88 21.28 10.68
N ASP A 26 -0.88 21.15 12.01
CA ASP A 26 0.35 20.93 12.78
C ASP A 26 0.95 19.54 12.48
N ARG A 27 2.24 19.52 12.14
CA ARG A 27 3.05 18.32 11.89
C ARG A 27 4.29 18.25 12.78
N SER A 28 4.33 19.03 13.86
CA SER A 28 5.44 19.14 14.81
C SER A 28 5.74 17.87 15.63
N GLY A 29 5.02 16.78 15.40
CA GLY A 29 5.27 15.50 16.07
C GLY A 29 4.60 15.35 17.43
N LYS A 30 3.77 16.32 17.87
CA LYS A 30 2.94 16.19 19.09
C LYS A 30 2.06 14.94 19.08
N TRP A 31 1.68 14.48 17.88
CA TRP A 31 0.86 13.30 17.64
C TRP A 31 1.64 12.34 16.74
N LEU A 32 2.20 11.27 17.34
CA LEU A 32 3.03 10.31 16.64
C LEU A 32 2.22 9.09 16.23
N LYS A 33 2.33 8.69 14.96
CA LYS A 33 1.75 7.44 14.44
C LYS A 33 2.80 6.35 14.51
N LEU A 34 2.49 5.26 15.22
CA LEU A 34 3.30 4.06 15.24
C LEU A 34 2.51 2.94 14.58
N LYS A 35 3.09 2.38 13.53
CA LYS A 35 2.52 1.23 12.86
C LYS A 35 3.50 0.06 12.90
N PRO A 36 3.02 -1.19 13.01
CA PRO A 36 3.91 -2.35 13.09
C PRO A 36 4.93 -2.40 11.95
N GLU A 37 4.55 -1.98 10.74
CA GLU A 37 5.43 -1.96 9.57
C GLU A 37 6.64 -1.02 9.69
N TYR A 38 6.64 -0.08 10.65
CA TYR A 38 7.75 0.84 10.87
C TYR A 38 8.87 0.22 11.70
N VAL A 39 8.59 -0.84 12.46
CA VAL A 39 9.54 -1.49 13.36
C VAL A 39 9.96 -2.85 12.82
N HIS A 40 9.02 -3.58 12.23
CA HIS A 40 9.27 -4.78 11.46
C HIS A 40 8.79 -4.55 10.04
N ALA A 41 9.66 -4.74 9.05
CA ALA A 41 9.19 -4.84 7.68
C ALA A 41 8.05 -5.87 7.64
N GLY A 42 6.90 -5.48 7.10
CA GLY A 42 5.79 -6.40 6.91
C GLY A 42 6.21 -7.57 6.01
N SER A 43 5.28 -8.47 5.72
CA SER A 43 5.56 -9.55 4.77
C SER A 43 5.94 -8.97 3.41
N ASP A 44 7.17 -9.19 2.96
CA ASP A 44 7.60 -8.88 1.61
C ASP A 44 6.93 -9.85 0.61
N LEU A 45 6.63 -9.35 -0.59
CA LEU A 45 6.04 -10.14 -1.65
C LEU A 45 6.89 -10.06 -2.92
N ASP A 46 7.38 -11.21 -3.37
CA ASP A 46 8.07 -11.34 -4.66
C ASP A 46 7.04 -11.34 -5.79
N VAL A 47 7.10 -10.31 -6.64
CA VAL A 47 6.16 -10.11 -7.75
C VAL A 47 6.88 -9.76 -9.05
N LEU A 48 6.22 -10.01 -10.18
CA LEU A 48 6.71 -9.64 -11.50
C LEU A 48 6.08 -8.33 -11.97
N ILE A 49 6.88 -7.42 -12.53
CA ILE A 49 6.36 -6.25 -13.25
C ILE A 49 5.79 -6.73 -14.59
N ILE A 50 4.51 -6.46 -14.82
CA ILE A 50 3.78 -6.84 -16.05
C ILE A 50 3.22 -5.64 -16.82
N GLY A 51 3.39 -4.42 -16.30
CA GLY A 51 2.99 -3.18 -16.96
C GLY A 51 3.33 -1.94 -16.14
N GLY A 52 2.98 -0.76 -16.65
CA GLY A 52 3.19 0.50 -15.93
C GLY A 52 2.34 1.65 -16.45
N TYR A 53 2.18 2.67 -15.61
CA TYR A 53 1.40 3.89 -15.89
C TYR A 53 2.32 5.10 -15.81
N TYR A 54 2.26 5.96 -16.82
CA TYR A 54 2.99 7.22 -16.81
C TYR A 54 2.42 8.20 -15.78
N GLY A 55 3.32 8.92 -15.11
CA GLY A 55 2.95 10.00 -14.20
C GLY A 55 2.33 11.19 -14.92
N SER A 56 1.69 12.06 -14.15
CA SER A 56 1.17 13.34 -14.63
C SER A 56 1.84 14.51 -13.92
N GLY A 57 1.66 15.73 -14.46
CA GLY A 57 2.22 16.96 -13.89
C GLY A 57 3.75 16.95 -13.87
N ARG A 58 4.34 17.18 -12.69
CA ARG A 58 5.81 17.21 -12.49
C ARG A 58 6.52 15.90 -12.81
N ARG A 59 5.80 14.76 -12.83
CA ARG A 59 6.33 13.44 -13.18
C ARG A 59 5.85 12.98 -14.57
N GLY A 60 5.40 13.91 -15.40
CA GLY A 60 4.98 13.63 -16.78
C GLY A 60 6.15 13.15 -17.62
N GLY A 61 5.94 12.08 -18.40
CA GLY A 61 6.95 11.50 -19.29
C GLY A 61 7.72 10.32 -18.72
N GLU A 62 7.56 10.02 -17.43
CA GLU A 62 8.19 8.86 -16.75
C GLU A 62 7.13 7.89 -16.23
N VAL A 63 7.48 6.60 -16.17
CA VAL A 63 6.63 5.57 -15.54
C VAL A 63 6.61 5.83 -14.03
N ALA A 64 5.42 6.09 -13.48
CA ALA A 64 5.24 6.47 -12.08
C ALA A 64 4.62 5.38 -11.22
N GLN A 65 3.97 4.38 -11.84
CA GLN A 65 3.34 3.26 -11.15
C GLN A 65 3.55 1.98 -11.97
N PHE A 66 3.76 0.86 -11.29
CA PHE A 66 3.91 -0.46 -11.92
C PHE A 66 2.67 -1.31 -11.66
N LEU A 67 2.22 -2.01 -12.70
CA LEU A 67 1.28 -3.12 -12.57
C LEU A 67 2.12 -4.37 -12.29
N VAL A 68 1.82 -5.05 -11.19
CA VAL A 68 2.52 -6.27 -10.79
C VAL A 68 1.59 -7.48 -10.81
N GLY A 69 2.16 -8.67 -10.95
CA GLY A 69 1.40 -9.91 -10.94
C GLY A 69 2.16 -11.08 -10.31
N LEU A 70 1.39 -12.08 -9.91
CA LEU A 70 1.89 -13.34 -9.40
C LEU A 70 1.82 -14.40 -10.50
N ALA A 71 2.91 -15.15 -10.65
CA ALA A 71 2.99 -16.28 -11.55
C ALA A 71 2.20 -17.47 -11.01
N ASP A 72 1.36 -18.07 -11.84
CA ASP A 72 0.72 -19.36 -11.54
C ASP A 72 1.77 -20.49 -11.63
N HIS A 73 1.97 -21.22 -10.53
CA HIS A 73 3.01 -22.24 -10.46
C HIS A 73 2.49 -23.58 -11.02
N SER A 74 2.76 -23.84 -12.29
CA SER A 74 2.34 -25.07 -12.98
C SER A 74 3.35 -26.24 -12.87
N GLY A 75 3.98 -26.44 -11.71
CA GLY A 75 4.95 -27.52 -11.46
C GLY A 75 6.45 -27.15 -11.70
N PRO A 76 7.39 -27.98 -11.20
CA PRO A 76 8.79 -27.61 -10.92
C PRO A 76 9.71 -27.38 -12.13
N GLU A 77 9.30 -27.75 -13.35
CA GLU A 77 10.12 -27.57 -14.57
C GLU A 77 9.44 -26.74 -15.67
N THR A 78 8.36 -26.04 -15.35
CA THR A 78 7.64 -25.25 -16.36
C THR A 78 7.73 -23.77 -16.04
N TYR A 79 8.11 -22.96 -17.04
CA TYR A 79 7.98 -21.52 -16.93
C TYR A 79 6.50 -21.14 -16.80
N PRO A 80 6.15 -20.20 -15.90
CA PRO A 80 4.77 -19.82 -15.68
C PRO A 80 4.19 -19.22 -16.97
N ARG A 81 3.09 -19.80 -17.45
CA ARG A 81 2.39 -19.33 -18.66
C ARG A 81 1.24 -18.39 -18.36
N ARG A 82 0.89 -18.25 -17.08
CA ARG A 82 -0.21 -17.41 -16.61
C ARG A 82 0.31 -16.54 -15.48
N ILE A 83 0.04 -15.25 -15.59
CA ILE A 83 0.34 -14.27 -14.56
C ILE A 83 -0.99 -13.61 -14.18
N ILE A 84 -1.29 -13.58 -12.89
CA ILE A 84 -2.50 -12.97 -12.35
C ILE A 84 -2.11 -11.59 -11.82
N SER A 85 -2.70 -10.54 -12.36
CA SER A 85 -2.46 -9.18 -11.89
C SER A 85 -2.93 -9.02 -10.44
N VAL A 86 -2.05 -8.51 -9.59
CA VAL A 86 -2.40 -8.05 -8.25
C VAL A 86 -2.58 -6.54 -8.39
N SER A 87 -3.83 -6.07 -8.19
CA SER A 87 -4.28 -4.74 -8.59
C SER A 87 -3.27 -3.61 -8.33
N PRO A 88 -3.09 -2.68 -9.27
CA PRO A 88 -2.64 -1.34 -8.92
C PRO A 88 -3.84 -0.66 -8.28
N LEU A 89 -3.73 -0.29 -7.00
CA LEU A 89 -4.76 0.50 -6.31
C LEU A 89 -4.92 1.85 -7.03
N THR A 90 -5.73 1.87 -8.08
CA THR A 90 -6.30 3.08 -8.65
C THR A 90 -7.74 3.16 -8.15
N TRP A 91 -8.07 4.29 -7.55
CA TRP A 91 -9.41 4.73 -7.14
C TRP A 91 -10.46 4.70 -8.28
N ALA A 92 -10.08 4.29 -9.49
CA ALA A 92 -10.83 4.40 -10.72
C ALA A 92 -11.93 3.32 -10.91
N THR A 93 -12.03 2.30 -10.05
CA THR A 93 -13.05 1.26 -10.21
C THR A 93 -14.43 1.61 -9.61
N TRP A 94 -14.57 2.76 -8.94
CA TRP A 94 -15.87 3.21 -8.36
C TRP A 94 -16.52 4.42 -9.05
N SER A 95 -16.01 4.90 -10.20
CA SER A 95 -16.61 6.06 -10.90
C SER A 95 -17.61 5.71 -12.00
N GLN A 96 -17.92 4.42 -12.21
CA GLN A 96 -18.91 3.99 -13.21
C GLN A 96 -20.01 3.20 -12.49
N GLY A 97 -20.88 3.93 -11.80
CA GLY A 97 -22.20 3.40 -11.46
C GLY A 97 -23.03 3.28 -12.74
N PRO A 98 -23.90 2.26 -12.87
CA PRO A 98 -24.79 2.17 -14.02
C PRO A 98 -25.76 3.34 -13.97
N HIS A 99 -25.78 4.13 -15.03
CA HIS A 99 -26.88 5.06 -15.28
C HIS A 99 -28.14 4.24 -15.51
N GLY A 100 -29.10 4.39 -14.59
CA GLY A 100 -30.47 3.92 -14.67
C GLY A 100 -31.32 4.70 -13.68
#